data_AF-A0A3M8PXG1-F1
#
_entry.id   AF-A0A3M8PXG1-F1
#
_cell.length_a   1.000
_cell.length_b   1.000
_cell.length_c   1.000
_cell.angle_alpha   90.00
_cell.angle_beta   90.00
_cell.angle_gamma   90.00
#
_symmetry.space_group_name_H-M   'P 1'
#
loop_
_entity.id
_entity.type
_entity.pdbx_description
1 polymer ?
#
loop_
_entity_poly.entity_id
_entity_poly.type
_entity_poly.pdbx_seq_one_letter_code
_entity_poly.pdbx_strand_id
1 'polypeptide(L)'
;MEKPLEPSNEHARLNALLNTALLDSEPEKRFDRITLLAKAALNVPMVMVTLVDAERQWFKSKQGVSVTETSREVSFCAHTILDSDVFQVSDAREDANKSRACDNSFLIIEPDHVTSTYLC
;
A
#
# COMPACT_ATOMS: atom_id res chain seq x y z
N MET A 1 -1.20 -15.46 2.38
CA MET A 1 -1.22 -14.63 1.16
C MET A 1 -0.53 -15.41 0.07
N GLU A 2 -1.15 -15.57 -1.11
CA GLU A 2 -0.42 -16.12 -2.26
C GLU A 2 0.55 -15.07 -2.78
N LYS A 3 1.72 -15.51 -3.26
CA LYS A 3 2.73 -14.60 -3.80
C LYS A 3 2.10 -13.75 -4.93
N PRO A 4 2.27 -12.42 -4.92
CA PRO A 4 1.78 -11.57 -5.99
C PRO A 4 2.34 -12.02 -7.35
N LEU A 5 1.48 -12.04 -8.37
CA LEU A 5 1.94 -12.24 -9.74
C LEU A 5 2.86 -11.08 -10.12
N GLU A 6 3.91 -11.38 -10.86
CA GLU A 6 4.77 -10.35 -11.41
C GLU A 6 4.13 -9.74 -12.67
N PRO A 7 4.07 -8.41 -12.79
CA PRO A 7 3.65 -7.75 -14.02
C PRO A 7 4.51 -8.21 -15.21
N SER A 8 3.89 -8.37 -16.39
CA SER A 8 4.61 -8.75 -17.61
C SER A 8 5.69 -7.72 -18.02
N ASN A 9 5.60 -6.49 -17.53
CA ASN A 9 6.53 -5.39 -17.76
C ASN A 9 7.37 -5.04 -16.50
N GLU A 10 7.56 -5.96 -15.56
CA GLU A 10 8.20 -5.70 -14.26
C GLU A 10 9.56 -4.99 -14.37
N HIS A 11 10.40 -5.42 -15.31
CA HIS A 11 11.70 -4.79 -15.53
C HIS A 11 11.58 -3.31 -15.93
N ALA A 12 10.64 -2.97 -16.80
CA ALA A 12 10.39 -1.58 -17.21
C ALA A 12 9.82 -0.75 -16.05
N ARG A 13 8.94 -1.35 -15.24
CA ARG A 13 8.34 -0.72 -14.06
C ARG A 13 9.41 -0.39 -13.00
N LEU A 14 10.30 -1.32 -12.69
CA LEU A 14 11.40 -1.10 -11.74
C LEU A 14 12.38 -0.03 -12.24
N ASN A 15 12.73 -0.05 -13.53
CA ASN A 15 13.56 1.01 -14.11
C ASN A 15 12.88 2.38 -14.02
N ALA A 16 11.57 2.46 -14.28
CA ALA A 16 10.81 3.70 -14.13
C ALA A 16 10.80 4.19 -12.68
N LEU A 17 10.64 3.28 -11.70
CA LEU A 17 10.72 3.59 -10.28
C LEU A 17 12.09 4.16 -9.91
N LEU A 18 13.18 3.50 -10.29
CA LEU A 18 14.55 3.94 -10.01
C LEU A 18 14.83 5.33 -10.61
N ASN A 19 14.35 5.58 -11.83
CA ASN A 19 14.51 6.87 -12.50
C ASN A 19 13.79 8.04 -11.80
N THR A 20 12.85 7.76 -10.89
CA THR A 20 12.23 8.82 -10.08
C THR A 20 13.15 9.37 -8.98
N ALA A 21 14.19 8.62 -8.59
CA ALA A 21 15.05 8.89 -7.43
C ALA A 21 14.28 9.10 -6.11
N LEU A 22 13.06 8.56 -5.99
CA LEU A 22 12.23 8.68 -4.80
C LEU A 22 12.45 7.55 -3.79
N LEU A 23 12.89 6.37 -4.23
CA LEU A 23 13.15 5.23 -3.36
C LEU A 23 14.33 5.54 -2.41
N ASP A 24 14.20 5.18 -1.13
CA ASP A 24 15.19 5.44 -0.06
C ASP A 24 15.61 6.91 0.10
N SER A 25 14.85 7.84 -0.46
CA SER A 25 15.11 9.27 -0.30
C SER A 25 14.46 9.82 0.97
N GLU A 26 14.97 10.96 1.43
CA GLU A 26 14.43 11.66 2.60
C GLU A 26 12.92 11.96 2.48
N PRO A 27 12.20 12.07 3.62
CA PRO A 27 10.82 12.51 3.63
C PRO A 27 10.65 13.87 2.95
N GLU A 28 9.57 14.03 2.18
CA GLU A 28 9.26 15.30 1.53
C GLU A 28 7.87 15.80 1.91
N LYS A 29 7.82 17.05 2.38
CA LYS A 29 6.59 17.71 2.86
C LYS A 29 5.42 17.66 1.86
N ARG A 30 5.70 17.59 0.56
CA ARG A 30 4.66 17.48 -0.47
C ARG A 30 3.87 16.19 -0.37
N PHE A 31 4.51 15.07 -0.07
CA PHE A 31 3.83 13.78 0.09
C PHE A 31 3.14 13.70 1.46
N ASP A 32 3.77 14.24 2.50
CA ASP A 32 3.15 14.30 3.84
C ASP A 32 1.87 15.13 3.85
N ARG A 33 1.84 16.24 3.11
CA ARG A 33 0.62 17.02 2.96
C ARG A 33 -0.51 16.21 2.32
N ILE A 34 -0.21 15.37 1.33
CA ILE A 34 -1.20 14.51 0.68
C ILE A 34 -1.73 13.47 1.66
N THR A 35 -0.85 12.74 2.36
CA THR A 35 -1.28 11.70 3.29
C THR A 35 -2.03 12.26 4.51
N LEU A 36 -1.64 13.44 5.01
CA LEU A 36 -2.37 14.15 6.08
C LEU A 36 -3.77 14.56 5.63
N LEU A 37 -3.91 15.16 4.46
CA LEU A 37 -5.21 15.59 3.93
C LEU A 37 -6.12 14.40 3.64
N ALA A 38 -5.58 13.34 3.01
CA ALA A 38 -6.33 12.12 2.74
C ALA A 38 -6.80 11.43 4.03
N LYS A 39 -5.92 11.36 5.05
CA LYS A 39 -6.28 10.80 6.36
C LYS A 39 -7.45 11.56 7.00
N ALA A 40 -7.38 12.89 6.98
CA ALA A 40 -8.43 13.74 7.53
C ALA A 40 -9.73 13.67 6.73
N ALA A 41 -9.65 13.68 5.40
CA ALA A 41 -10.83 13.67 4.52
C ALA A 41 -11.58 12.34 4.54
N LEU A 42 -10.85 11.22 4.63
CA LEU A 42 -11.43 9.88 4.65
C LEU A 42 -11.73 9.37 6.07
N ASN A 43 -11.30 10.09 7.10
CA ASN A 43 -11.42 9.70 8.51
C ASN A 43 -10.93 8.26 8.78
N VAL A 44 -9.75 7.93 8.23
CA VAL A 44 -9.14 6.60 8.38
C VAL A 44 -7.94 6.65 9.34
N PRO A 45 -7.60 5.54 10.01
CA PRO A 45 -6.53 5.56 11.00
C PRO A 45 -5.13 5.63 10.38
N MET A 46 -4.96 5.13 9.15
CA MET A 46 -3.69 5.11 8.43
C MET A 46 -3.85 5.46 6.94
N VAL A 47 -2.86 6.16 6.39
CA VAL A 47 -2.74 6.50 4.96
C VAL A 47 -1.27 6.49 4.59
N MET A 48 -0.95 5.98 3.40
CA MET A 48 0.43 5.86 2.93
C MET A 48 0.52 6.22 1.44
N VAL A 49 1.66 6.79 1.04
CA VAL A 49 2.13 6.78 -0.34
C VAL A 49 3.21 5.73 -0.43
N THR A 50 2.96 4.69 -1.21
CA THR A 50 3.79 3.48 -1.26
C THR A 50 4.47 3.35 -2.62
N LEU A 51 5.77 3.06 -2.61
CA LEU A 51 6.55 2.69 -3.77
C LEU A 51 6.82 1.18 -3.73
N VAL A 52 6.40 0.45 -4.76
CA VAL A 52 6.59 -1.00 -4.82
C VAL A 52 7.91 -1.32 -5.52
N ASP A 53 8.91 -1.75 -4.77
CA ASP A 53 10.22 -2.19 -5.26
C ASP A 53 10.19 -3.70 -5.61
N ALA A 54 11.32 -4.27 -6.02
CA ALA A 54 11.43 -5.68 -6.38
C ALA A 54 11.01 -6.60 -5.21
N GLU A 55 11.55 -6.35 -4.02
CA GLU A 55 11.42 -7.23 -2.84
C GLU A 55 10.60 -6.62 -1.69
N ARG A 56 10.30 -5.33 -1.77
CA ARG A 56 9.64 -4.58 -0.69
C ARG A 56 8.63 -3.59 -1.22
N GLN A 57 7.71 -3.18 -0.36
CA GLN A 57 6.99 -1.93 -0.50
C GLN A 57 7.57 -0.92 0.48
N TRP A 58 7.93 0.26 -0.01
CA TRP A 58 8.57 1.32 0.76
C TRP A 58 7.66 2.55 0.86
N PHE A 59 7.53 3.13 2.04
CA PHE A 59 6.57 4.19 2.32
C PHE A 59 7.21 5.57 2.17
N LYS A 60 6.95 6.25 1.05
CA LYS A 60 7.42 7.63 0.80
C LYS A 60 6.81 8.64 1.75
N SER A 61 5.57 8.39 2.17
CA SER A 61 4.90 9.13 3.22
C SER A 61 3.90 8.22 3.92
N LYS A 62 3.70 8.41 5.22
CA LYS A 62 2.85 7.55 6.03
C LYS A 62 2.28 8.28 7.23
N GLN A 63 1.03 8.02 7.55
CA GLN A 63 0.35 8.48 8.76
C GLN A 63 -0.23 7.28 9.49
N GLY A 64 -0.12 7.24 10.82
CA GLY A 64 -0.71 6.18 11.64
C GLY A 64 0.03 4.84 11.62
N VAL A 65 1.26 4.77 11.10
CA VAL A 65 2.09 3.56 11.09
C VAL A 65 3.56 3.89 11.40
N SER A 66 4.25 3.02 12.15
CA SER A 66 5.63 3.22 12.61
C SER A 66 6.68 2.65 11.65
N VAL A 67 6.40 1.53 10.98
CA VAL A 67 7.30 0.93 9.98
C VAL A 67 7.47 1.81 8.74
N THR A 68 8.59 1.68 8.05
CA THR A 68 8.94 2.44 6.83
C THR A 68 8.82 1.61 5.56
N GLU A 69 8.82 0.29 5.70
CA GLU A 69 8.68 -0.67 4.61
C GLU A 69 8.13 -1.99 5.12
N THR A 70 7.68 -2.83 4.20
CA THR A 70 7.33 -4.23 4.46
C THR A 70 7.70 -5.09 3.24
N SER A 71 7.80 -6.40 3.40
CA SER A 71 8.06 -7.31 2.28
C SER A 71 6.96 -7.21 1.22
N ARG A 72 7.36 -7.25 -0.06
CA ARG A 72 6.43 -7.23 -1.19
C ARG A 72 5.53 -8.47 -1.19
N GLU A 73 6.06 -9.62 -0.78
CA GLU A 73 5.33 -10.90 -0.79
C GLU A 73 4.09 -10.90 0.11
N VAL A 74 4.06 -10.03 1.12
CA VAL A 74 2.95 -9.88 2.07
C VAL A 74 2.17 -8.56 1.90
N SER A 75 2.38 -7.86 0.78
CA SER A 75 1.83 -6.53 0.54
C SER A 75 0.59 -6.54 -0.35
N PHE A 76 -0.48 -5.88 0.08
CA PHE A 76 -1.64 -5.62 -0.79
C PHE A 76 -1.23 -4.85 -2.05
N CYS A 77 -0.33 -3.86 -1.90
CA CYS A 77 0.14 -2.99 -2.99
C CYS A 77 0.82 -3.76 -4.13
N ALA A 78 1.39 -4.94 -3.88
CA ALA A 78 1.97 -5.76 -4.94
C ALA A 78 0.92 -6.37 -5.88
N HIS A 79 -0.33 -6.51 -5.43
CA HIS A 79 -1.43 -6.95 -6.29
C HIS A 79 -2.09 -5.81 -7.07
N THR A 80 -1.99 -4.58 -6.56
CA THR A 80 -2.66 -3.42 -7.18
C THR A 80 -1.93 -2.90 -8.39
N ILE A 81 -0.59 -3.03 -8.44
CA ILE A 81 0.21 -2.62 -9.61
C ILE A 81 -0.04 -3.46 -10.88
N LEU A 82 -0.87 -4.50 -10.79
CA LEU A 82 -1.24 -5.36 -11.91
C LEU A 82 -2.41 -4.81 -12.74
N ASP A 83 -3.15 -3.84 -12.20
CA ASP A 83 -4.31 -3.23 -12.84
C ASP A 83 -4.28 -1.71 -12.64
N SER A 84 -4.98 -0.97 -13.51
CA SER A 84 -5.16 0.48 -13.40
C SER A 84 -6.39 0.89 -12.58
N ASP A 85 -7.28 -0.07 -12.28
CA ASP A 85 -8.50 0.19 -11.53
C ASP A 85 -8.23 0.33 -10.02
N VAL A 86 -9.12 1.08 -9.36
CA VAL A 86 -9.09 1.23 -7.90
C VAL A 86 -9.32 -0.14 -7.26
N PHE A 87 -8.37 -0.57 -6.43
CA PHE A 87 -8.48 -1.80 -5.66
C PHE A 87 -9.01 -1.51 -4.26
N GLN A 88 -10.27 -1.87 -4.00
CA GLN A 88 -10.93 -1.69 -2.69
C GLN A 88 -11.26 -3.04 -2.05
N VAL A 89 -10.91 -3.18 -0.77
CA VAL A 89 -11.24 -4.36 0.06
C VAL A 89 -12.04 -3.92 1.27
N SER A 90 -13.35 -4.19 1.28
CA SER A 90 -14.26 -3.72 2.34
C SER A 90 -13.98 -4.34 3.71
N ASP A 91 -13.65 -5.65 3.75
CA ASP A 91 -13.13 -6.35 4.93
C ASP A 91 -12.07 -7.38 4.49
N ALA A 92 -10.82 -7.14 4.90
CA ALA A 92 -9.69 -8.01 4.54
C ALA A 92 -9.74 -9.39 5.21
N ARG A 93 -10.57 -9.57 6.25
CA ARG A 93 -10.76 -10.86 6.95
C ARG A 93 -11.75 -11.75 6.22
N GLU A 94 -12.74 -11.15 5.56
CA GLU A 94 -13.85 -11.86 4.91
C GLU A 94 -13.68 -12.00 3.40
N ASP A 95 -12.63 -11.42 2.81
CA ASP A 95 -12.38 -11.52 1.38
C ASP A 95 -12.19 -12.99 0.96
N ALA A 96 -13.21 -13.53 0.29
CA ALA A 96 -13.29 -14.91 -0.17
C ALA A 96 -12.33 -15.21 -1.33
N ASN A 97 -11.71 -14.19 -1.95
CA ASN A 97 -10.54 -14.39 -2.79
C ASN A 97 -9.32 -14.68 -1.92
N LYS A 98 -9.20 -15.94 -1.49
CA LYS A 98 -8.09 -16.48 -0.68
C LYS A 98 -6.68 -16.28 -1.28
N SER A 99 -6.58 -15.90 -2.55
CA SER A 99 -5.34 -15.49 -3.20
C SER A 99 -4.88 -14.08 -2.80
N ARG A 100 -5.76 -13.28 -2.18
CA ARG A 100 -5.56 -11.86 -1.84
C ARG A 100 -5.84 -11.53 -0.38
N ALA A 101 -6.58 -12.38 0.34
CA ALA A 101 -6.75 -12.28 1.78
C ALA A 101 -5.62 -13.01 2.53
N CYS A 102 -5.07 -12.41 3.60
CA CYS A 102 -4.50 -13.11 4.78
C CYS A 102 -3.94 -12.16 5.85
N ASP A 103 -3.98 -12.65 7.09
CA ASP A 103 -3.32 -12.21 8.33
C ASP A 103 -2.11 -11.27 8.15
N ASN A 104 -2.34 -9.96 8.20
CA ASN A 104 -1.26 -9.00 8.34
C ASN A 104 -1.52 -8.15 9.59
N SER A 105 -0.57 -8.16 10.52
CA SER A 105 -0.68 -7.54 11.86
C SER A 105 -0.67 -6.00 11.86
N PHE A 106 -1.00 -5.37 10.73
CA PHE A 106 -1.19 -3.92 10.59
C PHE A 106 -2.65 -3.54 10.34
N LEU A 107 -3.60 -4.43 10.64
CA LEU A 107 -5.02 -4.08 10.70
C LEU A 107 -5.26 -3.14 11.88
N ILE A 108 -5.56 -1.87 11.60
CA ILE A 108 -6.16 -0.99 12.60
C ILE A 108 -7.65 -1.27 12.62
N ILE A 109 -8.07 -2.02 13.63
CA ILE A 109 -9.47 -2.20 13.99
C ILE A 109 -9.76 -1.13 15.07
N GLU A 110 -10.46 -0.06 14.69
CA GLU A 110 -11.21 0.74 15.67
C GLU A 110 -12.64 0.18 15.74
N PRO A 111 -13.23 0.05 16.95
CA PRO A 111 -14.62 -0.32 17.08
C PRO A 111 -15.47 0.85 16.55
N ASP A 112 -16.60 0.52 15.94
CA ASP A 112 -17.68 1.47 15.62
C ASP A 112 -17.59 2.21 14.28
N HIS A 113 -17.16 1.57 13.18
CA HIS A 113 -17.78 1.61 11.83
C HIS A 113 -16.82 1.03 10.78
N VAL A 114 -17.10 -0.19 10.31
CA VAL A 114 -16.21 -0.95 9.42
C VAL A 114 -16.45 -0.53 7.97
N THR A 115 -15.55 0.28 7.43
CA THR A 115 -15.29 0.31 5.98
C THR A 115 -13.80 0.52 5.80
N SER A 116 -13.04 -0.56 5.73
CA SER A 116 -11.66 -0.47 5.30
C SER A 116 -11.69 -0.13 3.82
N THR A 117 -11.19 1.04 3.44
CA THR A 117 -10.94 1.37 2.05
C THR A 117 -9.44 1.43 1.92
N TYR A 118 -8.85 0.30 1.56
CA TYR A 118 -7.57 0.36 0.87
C TYR A 118 -7.85 1.08 -0.44
N LEU A 119 -7.31 2.29 -0.57
CA LEU A 119 -7.20 2.97 -1.85
C LEU A 119 -5.71 2.94 -2.13
N CYS A 120 -5.28 1.94 -2.89
CA CYS A 120 -3.94 1.96 -3.47
C CYS A 120 -3.98 2.71 -4.79
#